data_AF-A0A176RUX3-F1
#
_entry.id   AF-A0A176RUX3-F1
#
_cell.length_a   1.000
_cell.length_b   1.000
_cell.length_c   1.000
_cell.angle_alpha   90.00
_cell.angle_beta   90.00
_cell.angle_gamma   90.00
#
_symmetry.space_group_name_H-M   'P 1'
#
loop_
_entity.id
_entity.type
_entity.pdbx_description
1 polymer ?
#
loop_
_entity_poly.entity_id
_entity_poly.type
_entity_poly.pdbx_seq_one_letter_code
_entity_poly.pdbx_strand_id
1 'polypeptide(L)'
;MFKNMAVSIMRHEIIKTTLPKAKELRRFVEPLITLAKEDSVAKRRLAFARLRDREIVTKLFNELGPRYKERPGGYLRILKCGFRVGDKAPMAIVELVDRPEDMVEV
;
A
#
# COMPACT_ATOMS: atom_id res chain seq x y z
N MET A 1 -11.51 2.54 -8.49
CA MET A 1 -10.13 2.93 -8.86
C MET A 1 -9.10 2.56 -7.78
N PHE A 2 -9.24 3.02 -6.53
CA PHE A 2 -8.23 2.79 -5.46
C PHE A 2 -7.96 1.33 -5.11
N LYS A 3 -8.92 0.43 -5.36
CA LYS A 3 -8.72 -1.03 -5.23
C LYS A 3 -7.48 -1.50 -5.98
N ASN A 4 -7.35 -1.15 -7.27
CA ASN A 4 -6.25 -1.62 -8.09
C ASN A 4 -4.92 -1.02 -7.62
N MET A 5 -4.92 0.26 -7.23
CA MET A 5 -3.74 0.90 -6.66
C MET A 5 -3.31 0.26 -5.33
N ALA A 6 -4.26 -0.12 -4.48
CA ALA A 6 -3.99 -0.81 -3.21
C ALA A 6 -3.38 -2.19 -3.45
N VAL A 7 -3.91 -2.94 -4.44
CA VAL A 7 -3.32 -4.20 -4.88
C VAL A 7 -1.90 -3.97 -5.40
N SER A 8 -1.68 -2.96 -6.25
CA SER A 8 -0.35 -2.65 -6.81
C SER A 8 0.67 -2.27 -5.73
N ILE A 9 0.33 -1.43 -4.75
CA ILE A 9 1.27 -1.08 -3.68
C ILE A 9 1.57 -2.25 -2.75
N MET A 10 0.59 -3.11 -2.46
CA MET A 10 0.85 -4.31 -1.65
C MET A 10 1.70 -5.34 -2.42
N ARG A 11 1.54 -5.41 -3.74
CA ARG A 11 2.30 -6.30 -4.62
C ARG A 11 3.75 -5.85 -4.74
N HIS A 12 3.97 -4.61 -5.15
CA HIS A 12 5.29 -4.09 -5.52
C HIS A 12 5.99 -3.34 -4.39
N GLU A 13 5.30 -3.01 -3.30
CA GLU A 13 5.80 -2.24 -2.14
C GLU A 13 6.25 -0.80 -2.45
N ILE A 14 6.33 -0.43 -3.73
CA ILE A 14 6.60 0.91 -4.24
C ILE A 14 5.76 1.17 -5.51
N ILE A 15 5.16 2.35 -5.62
CA ILE A 15 4.48 2.81 -6.83
C ILE A 15 4.74 4.30 -7.06
N LYS A 16 4.67 4.73 -8.33
CA LYS A 16 4.68 6.14 -8.70
C LYS A 16 3.29 6.55 -9.17
N THR A 17 2.75 7.63 -8.59
CA THR A 17 1.41 8.13 -8.92
C THR A 17 1.34 9.65 -8.74
N THR A 18 0.18 10.26 -8.92
CA THR A 18 0.00 11.69 -8.67
C THR A 18 -0.14 11.97 -7.18
N LEU A 19 0.33 13.13 -6.72
CA LEU A 19 0.30 13.53 -5.31
C LEU A 19 -1.10 13.46 -4.69
N PRO A 20 -2.19 13.91 -5.35
CA PRO A 20 -3.54 13.78 -4.79
C PRO A 20 -3.95 12.31 -4.61
N LYS A 21 -3.66 11.45 -5.60
CA LYS A 21 -3.97 10.01 -5.53
C LYS A 21 -3.15 9.32 -4.44
N ALA A 22 -1.89 9.69 -4.27
CA ALA A 22 -1.02 9.18 -3.22
C ALA A 22 -1.58 9.50 -1.82
N LYS A 23 -2.04 10.74 -1.60
CA LYS A 23 -2.65 11.16 -0.33
C LYS A 23 -3.92 10.38 -0.02
N GLU A 24 -4.80 10.20 -1.01
CA GLU A 24 -6.04 9.43 -0.83
C GLU A 24 -5.77 7.93 -0.61
N LEU A 25 -4.72 7.39 -1.24
CA LEU A 25 -4.36 5.96 -1.10
C LEU A 25 -4.12 5.58 0.36
N ARG A 26 -3.57 6.50 1.19
CA ARG A 26 -3.35 6.26 2.62
C ARG A 26 -4.61 5.86 3.36
N ARG A 27 -5.72 6.57 3.09
CA ARG A 27 -7.01 6.30 3.74
C ARG A 27 -7.58 4.92 3.40
N PHE A 28 -7.16 4.35 2.27
CA PHE A 28 -7.61 3.04 1.82
C PHE A 28 -6.70 1.91 2.28
N VAL A 29 -5.38 2.10 2.22
CA VAL A 29 -4.38 1.04 2.46
C VAL A 29 -4.05 0.91 3.95
N GLU A 30 -3.92 2.01 4.70
CA GLU A 30 -3.54 1.93 6.11
C GLU A 30 -4.53 1.11 6.96
N PRO A 31 -5.87 1.26 6.79
CA PRO A 31 -6.82 0.41 7.52
C PRO A 31 -6.75 -1.07 7.14
N LEU A 32 -6.35 -1.40 5.91
CA LEU A 32 -6.16 -2.79 5.49
C LEU A 32 -4.95 -3.44 6.18
N ILE A 33 -3.86 -2.68 6.34
CA ILE A 33 -2.67 -3.14 7.07
C ILE A 33 -2.99 -3.28 8.56
N THR A 34 -3.70 -2.32 9.14
CA THR A 34 -4.16 -2.42 10.54
C THR A 34 -5.06 -3.64 10.75
N LEU A 35 -5.98 -3.92 9.81
CA LEU A 35 -6.83 -5.11 9.85
C LEU A 35 -6.01 -6.41 9.86
N ALA A 36 -4.89 -6.42 9.13
CA ALA A 36 -4.05 -7.60 8.93
C ALA A 36 -3.13 -7.94 10.11
N LYS A 37 -2.97 -7.03 11.08
CA LYS A 37 -2.16 -7.28 12.29
C LYS A 37 -2.67 -8.44 13.15
N GLU A 38 -3.98 -8.64 13.13
CA GLU A 38 -4.66 -9.70 13.84
C GLU A 38 -5.35 -10.60 12.81
N ASP A 39 -4.87 -11.82 12.67
CA ASP A 39 -5.42 -12.75 11.70
C ASP A 39 -6.75 -13.35 12.19
N SER A 40 -7.76 -13.31 11.33
CA SER A 40 -9.00 -14.05 11.53
C SER A 40 -9.70 -14.30 10.20
N VAL A 41 -10.50 -15.36 10.13
CA VAL A 41 -11.27 -15.71 8.91
C VAL A 41 -12.21 -14.57 8.51
N ALA A 42 -12.85 -13.91 9.49
CA ALA A 42 -13.73 -12.78 9.23
C ALA A 42 -12.97 -11.58 8.63
N LYS A 43 -11.77 -11.29 9.14
CA LYS A 43 -10.91 -10.20 8.66
C LYS A 43 -10.37 -10.49 7.26
N ARG A 44 -9.94 -11.74 6.98
CA ARG A 44 -9.54 -12.18 5.64
C ARG A 44 -10.68 -12.03 4.63
N ARG A 45 -11.92 -12.40 5.00
CA ARG A 45 -13.11 -12.18 4.15
C ARG A 45 -13.39 -10.71 3.89
N LEU A 46 -13.26 -9.85 4.90
CA LEU A 46 -13.44 -8.40 4.77
C LEU A 46 -12.38 -7.77 3.84
N ALA A 47 -11.12 -8.18 3.99
CA ALA A 47 -10.04 -7.73 3.11
C ALA A 47 -10.27 -8.19 1.66
N PHE A 48 -10.71 -9.43 1.46
CA PHE A 48 -11.04 -9.96 0.14
C PHE A 48 -12.22 -9.24 -0.51
N ALA A 49 -13.25 -8.88 0.25
CA ALA A 49 -14.36 -8.08 -0.28
C ALA A 49 -13.91 -6.72 -0.85
N ARG A 50 -12.86 -6.13 -0.26
CA ARG A 50 -12.29 -4.83 -0.68
C ARG A 50 -11.29 -4.97 -1.84
N LEU A 51 -10.38 -5.95 -1.78
CA LEU A 51 -9.29 -6.10 -2.74
C LEU A 51 -9.65 -6.98 -3.94
N ARG A 52 -10.48 -8.02 -3.73
CA ARG A 52 -10.81 -9.07 -4.70
C ARG A 52 -9.60 -9.78 -5.34
N ASP A 53 -8.49 -9.85 -4.62
CA ASP A 53 -7.26 -10.54 -5.03
C ASP A 53 -6.82 -11.46 -3.88
N ARG A 54 -6.75 -12.77 -4.15
CA ARG A 54 -6.42 -13.78 -3.13
C ARG A 54 -4.95 -13.74 -2.74
N GLU A 55 -4.06 -13.55 -3.71
CA GLU A 55 -2.61 -13.53 -3.48
C GLU A 55 -2.24 -12.36 -2.58
N ILE A 56 -2.80 -11.19 -2.87
CA ILE A 56 -2.54 -9.99 -2.08
C ILE A 56 -3.14 -10.09 -0.69
N VAL A 57 -4.33 -10.68 -0.53
CA VAL A 57 -4.87 -10.95 0.81
C VAL A 57 -3.96 -11.91 1.58
N THR A 58 -3.44 -12.95 0.95
CA THR A 58 -2.49 -13.85 1.62
C THR A 58 -1.21 -13.11 2.04
N LYS A 59 -0.60 -12.33 1.14
CA LYS A 59 0.58 -11.50 1.44
C LYS A 59 0.31 -10.50 2.57
N LEU A 60 -0.85 -9.86 2.56
CA LEU A 60 -1.26 -8.87 3.53
C LEU A 60 -1.29 -9.44 4.96
N PHE A 61 -1.84 -10.64 5.16
CA PHE A 61 -1.95 -11.25 6.49
C PHE A 61 -0.70 -12.04 6.90
N ASN A 62 0.02 -12.65 5.95
CA ASN A 62 1.16 -13.50 6.27
C ASN A 62 2.49 -12.71 6.37
N GLU A 63 2.64 -11.61 5.64
CA GLU A 63 3.89 -10.85 5.58
C GLU A 63 3.72 -9.44 6.16
N LEU A 64 2.79 -8.65 5.61
CA LEU A 64 2.65 -7.23 5.98
C LEU A 64 2.08 -7.03 7.39
N GLY A 65 1.08 -7.84 7.78
CA GLY A 65 0.47 -7.80 9.11
C GLY A 65 1.50 -8.00 10.23
N PRO A 66 2.26 -9.11 10.23
CA PRO A 66 3.33 -9.35 11.19
C PRO A 66 4.42 -8.28 11.17
N ARG A 67 4.85 -7.83 9.98
CA ARG A 67 5.88 -6.80 9.81
C ARG A 67 5.54 -5.48 10.50
N TYR A 68 4.27 -5.07 10.49
CA TYR A 68 3.83 -3.81 11.10
C TYR A 68 3.17 -3.97 12.46
N LYS A 69 3.25 -5.15 13.10
CA LYS A 69 2.53 -5.44 14.34
C LYS A 69 2.77 -4.38 15.42
N GLU A 70 4.04 -4.01 15.63
CA GLU A 70 4.48 -3.04 16.65
C GLU A 70 4.28 -1.57 16.26
N ARG A 71 4.12 -1.26 14.98
CA ARG A 71 4.04 0.14 14.49
C ARG A 71 2.62 0.71 14.63
N PRO A 72 2.37 1.78 15.42
CA PRO A 72 1.03 2.33 15.61
C PRO A 72 0.58 3.26 14.46
N GLY A 73 0.55 2.75 13.23
CA GLY A 73 0.11 3.50 12.03
C GLY A 73 1.25 4.11 11.20
N GLY A 74 0.90 4.79 10.10
CA GLY A 74 1.88 5.42 9.21
C GLY A 74 2.74 4.40 8.44
N TYR A 75 2.08 3.42 7.80
CA TYR A 75 2.76 2.35 7.06
C TYR A 75 3.22 2.75 5.65
N LEU A 76 2.75 3.90 5.15
CA LEU A 76 3.09 4.41 3.82
C LEU A 76 3.92 5.68 3.94
N ARG A 77 4.98 5.77 3.15
CA ARG A 77 5.77 6.98 2.93
C ARG A 77 5.43 7.57 1.56
N ILE A 78 5.20 8.87 1.51
CA ILE A 78 4.93 9.62 0.27
C ILE A 78 6.05 10.61 0.04
N LEU A 79 6.78 10.45 -1.06
CA LEU A 79 7.87 11.32 -1.48
C LEU A 79 7.42 12.09 -2.74
N LYS A 80 7.53 13.42 -2.74
CA LYS A 80 7.19 14.23 -3.93
C LYS A 80 8.28 14.03 -4.99
N CYS A 81 7.92 13.75 -6.23
CA CYS A 81 8.88 13.46 -7.32
C CYS A 81 8.70 14.39 -8.54
N GLY A 82 8.53 15.68 -8.28
CA GLY A 82 8.39 16.69 -9.32
C GLY A 82 7.04 16.65 -10.03
N PHE A 83 7.02 17.07 -11.29
CA PHE A 83 5.82 17.17 -12.11
C PHE A 83 5.90 16.24 -13.32
N ARG A 84 4.75 15.71 -13.74
CA ARG A 84 4.66 14.90 -14.96
C ARG A 84 4.82 15.79 -16.19
N VAL A 85 5.57 15.27 -17.16
CA VAL A 85 5.79 15.91 -18.47
C VAL A 85 4.46 15.91 -19.24
N GLY A 86 4.10 17.07 -19.81
CA GLY A 86 2.85 17.26 -20.56
C GLY A 86 1.80 18.04 -19.78
N ASP A 87 1.29 17.49 -18.68
CA ASP A 87 0.18 18.08 -17.93
C ASP A 87 0.58 18.80 -16.63
N LYS A 88 1.88 18.85 -16.33
CA LYS A 88 2.44 19.40 -15.08
C LYS A 88 1.73 18.88 -13.82
N ALA A 89 1.18 17.66 -13.85
CA ALA A 89 0.54 17.11 -12.67
C ALA A 89 1.59 16.79 -11.59
N PRO A 90 1.38 17.18 -10.32
CA PRO A 90 2.32 16.88 -9.25
C PRO A 90 2.40 15.37 -9.02
N MET A 91 3.60 14.82 -9.07
CA MET A 91 3.86 13.39 -8.92
C MET A 91 4.40 13.08 -7.52
N ALA A 92 4.16 11.85 -7.08
CA ALA A 92 4.69 11.31 -5.84
C ALA A 92 5.03 9.83 -5.99
N ILE A 93 6.11 9.42 -5.33
CA ILE A 93 6.45 8.02 -5.07
C ILE A 93 5.80 7.65 -3.74
N VAL A 94 5.12 6.52 -3.72
CA VAL A 94 4.51 5.95 -2.52
C VAL A 94 5.19 4.62 -2.25
N GLU A 95 5.73 4.45 -1.06
CA GLU A 95 6.39 3.21 -0.64
C GLU A 95 5.88 2.73 0.71
N LEU A 96 5.96 1.42 0.92
CA LEU A 96 5.78 0.80 2.23
C LEU A 96 7.04 1.00 3.08
N VAL A 97 6.83 1.37 4.34
CA VAL A 97 7.94 1.63 5.30
C VAL A 97 8.64 0.31 5.66
N ASP A 98 9.93 0.32 5.95
CA ASP A 98 10.70 -0.89 6.31
C ASP A 98 10.79 -1.94 5.17
N ARG A 99 10.62 -1.52 3.89
CA ARG A 99 10.77 -2.42 2.74
C ARG A 99 12.22 -2.84 2.61
N PRO A 100 12.52 -4.12 2.29
CA PRO A 100 13.89 -4.53 2.01
C PRO A 100 14.44 -3.65 0.86
N GLU A 101 15.61 -3.05 1.09
CA GLU A 101 16.20 -2.02 0.23
C GLU A 101 16.68 -2.58 -1.12
N ASP A 102 16.80 -3.91 -1.25
CA ASP A 102 17.41 -4.60 -2.40
C ASP A 102 16.59 -4.56 -3.70
N MET A 103 15.43 -3.90 -3.74
CA MET A 103 14.61 -3.73 -4.94
C MET A 103 14.63 -2.29 -5.45
N VAL A 104 15.83 -1.74 -5.67
CA VAL A 104 16.02 -0.45 -6.34
C VAL A 104 16.82 -0.68 -7.62
N GLU A 105 16.20 -1.35 -8.60
CA GLU A 105 16.54 -1.09 -10.01
C GLU A 105 15.54 -0.04 -10.50
N VAL A 106 16.04 1.19 -10.65
CA VAL A 106 15.29 2.38 -11.09
C VAL A 106 15.25 2.43 -12.61
#